data_AF-A0A843RT25-F1
#
_entry.id   AF-A0A843RT25-F1
#
_cell.length_a   1.000
_cell.length_b   1.000
_cell.length_c   1.000
_cell.angle_alpha   90.00
_cell.angle_beta   90.00
_cell.angle_gamma   90.00
#
_symmetry.space_group_name_H-M   'P 1'
#
loop_
_entity.id
_entity.type
_entity.pdbx_description
1 polymer ?
#
loop_
_entity_poly.entity_id
_entity_poly.type
_entity_poly.pdbx_seq_one_letter_code
_entity_poly.pdbx_strand_id
1 'polypeptide(L)'
;MFDPRDAARDLDGWEDGRARVYDERDRDDDPREGLMRDLDLPRGDERELVVVREHVYELDGEDSRTLAAVGAFRVVPEHDLDIDHGTLEHLRDEGLVETVDLGDDERGLTLTREGRDLLDSHSMDRDDEPSQTFYAGVSREREVEHDSNLYATYRQEEARLRDEHDGPEIRRVVLEQDLKREYQEFLQAHNRGRADSDGRPDRDEHEIRAWAREHDLPYFDGQVHFPDYRIEYEVDGREHHQDVELFTEHYRGAHAASHAQTGFRIYAVGSRGGGGGRSGPRPRGMEEFL
;
A
#
# COMPACT_ATOMS: atom_id res chain seq x y z
N MET A 1 -40.03 -54.83 13.48
CA MET A 1 -40.76 -54.04 14.49
C MET A 1 -39.73 -53.12 15.11
N PHE A 2 -39.88 -51.82 14.90
CA PHE A 2 -38.92 -50.77 15.30
C PHE A 2 -39.08 -50.48 16.80
N ASP A 3 -37.98 -50.43 17.55
CA ASP A 3 -37.90 -49.81 18.89
C ASP A 3 -36.82 -48.71 18.84
N PRO A 4 -37.17 -47.42 19.06
CA PRO A 4 -36.26 -46.30 18.90
C PRO A 4 -35.74 -45.83 20.27
N ARG A 5 -34.50 -46.22 20.61
CA ARG A 5 -33.60 -45.49 21.54
C ARG A 5 -32.29 -46.28 21.74
N ASP A 6 -31.41 -46.23 20.75
CA ASP A 6 -29.97 -46.47 20.94
C ASP A 6 -29.24 -46.01 19.67
N ALA A 7 -28.80 -44.75 19.65
CA ALA A 7 -27.84 -44.25 18.68
C ALA A 7 -27.16 -43.00 19.24
N ALA A 8 -26.29 -43.21 20.22
CA ALA A 8 -25.23 -42.27 20.51
C ALA A 8 -23.95 -42.78 19.84
N ARG A 9 -23.42 -41.90 18.98
CA ARG A 9 -22.00 -41.61 18.80
C ARG A 9 -21.11 -42.57 17.99
N ASP A 10 -20.53 -41.91 16.99
CA ASP A 10 -19.13 -41.95 16.57
C ASP A 10 -18.84 -42.62 15.22
N LEU A 11 -18.14 -41.81 14.40
CA LEU A 11 -17.32 -42.14 13.22
C LEU A 11 -17.97 -42.00 11.84
N ASP A 12 -18.28 -40.76 11.47
CA ASP A 12 -18.20 -40.33 10.06
C ASP A 12 -16.76 -39.89 9.77
N GLY A 13 -15.99 -40.80 9.17
CA GLY A 13 -14.81 -40.44 8.38
C GLY A 13 -15.26 -39.82 7.07
N TRP A 14 -14.79 -38.61 6.78
CA TRP A 14 -14.95 -37.99 5.47
C TRP A 14 -13.55 -37.73 4.91
N GLU A 15 -13.15 -38.59 3.98
CA GLU A 15 -12.20 -38.28 2.93
C GLU A 15 -12.72 -37.03 2.18
N ASP A 16 -12.02 -35.90 2.26
CA ASP A 16 -12.18 -34.83 1.27
C ASP A 16 -10.91 -34.78 0.42
N GLY A 17 -10.93 -35.59 -0.62
CA GLY A 17 -10.07 -35.41 -1.77
C GLY A 17 -10.48 -34.12 -2.47
N ARG A 18 -9.68 -33.07 -2.29
CA ARG A 18 -9.62 -31.96 -3.24
C ARG A 18 -8.16 -31.67 -3.52
N ALA A 19 -7.64 -32.39 -4.50
CA ALA A 19 -6.60 -31.83 -5.36
C ALA A 19 -7.16 -30.51 -5.90
N ARG A 20 -6.70 -29.40 -5.34
CA ARG A 20 -6.92 -28.08 -5.90
C ARG A 20 -6.14 -28.05 -7.21
N VAL A 21 -6.85 -28.32 -8.29
CA VAL A 21 -6.39 -28.00 -9.64
C VAL A 21 -6.21 -26.48 -9.61
N TYR A 22 -4.95 -26.03 -9.70
CA TYR A 22 -4.60 -24.64 -9.91
C TYR A 22 -5.33 -24.18 -11.17
N ASP A 23 -6.39 -23.38 -11.03
CA ASP A 23 -7.03 -22.71 -12.17
C ASP A 23 -6.05 -21.60 -12.58
N GLU A 24 -5.57 -21.63 -13.82
CA GLU A 24 -4.62 -20.65 -14.36
C GLU A 24 -5.19 -19.22 -14.41
N ARG A 25 -6.47 -19.03 -14.04
CA ARG A 25 -7.18 -17.74 -14.00
C ARG A 25 -7.05 -16.97 -12.69
N ASP A 26 -6.49 -17.55 -11.62
CA ASP A 26 -6.23 -16.83 -10.37
C ASP A 26 -4.84 -16.15 -10.37
N ARG A 27 -4.09 -16.20 -11.48
CA ARG A 27 -2.75 -15.59 -11.61
C ARG A 27 -2.76 -14.13 -12.10
N ASP A 28 -3.86 -13.63 -12.64
CA ASP A 28 -3.91 -12.29 -13.27
C ASP A 28 -4.33 -11.16 -12.31
N ASP A 29 -4.67 -11.47 -11.05
CA ASP A 29 -5.24 -10.50 -10.08
C ASP A 29 -4.32 -10.22 -8.87
N ASP A 30 -2.99 -10.22 -9.07
CA ASP A 30 -2.08 -9.78 -8.00
C ASP A 30 -2.10 -8.24 -7.89
N PRO A 31 -2.49 -7.65 -6.73
CA PRO A 31 -2.51 -6.20 -6.56
C PRO A 31 -1.13 -5.53 -6.68
N ARG A 32 -0.04 -6.32 -6.62
CA ARG A 32 1.33 -5.83 -6.72
C ARG A 32 1.79 -5.61 -8.16
N GLU A 33 1.14 -6.21 -9.16
CA GLU A 33 1.53 -6.07 -10.58
C GLU A 33 1.45 -4.62 -11.05
N GLY A 34 0.45 -3.87 -10.57
CA GLY A 34 0.33 -2.44 -10.84
C GLY A 34 1.53 -1.61 -10.37
N LEU A 35 2.08 -1.95 -9.20
CA LEU A 35 3.25 -1.27 -8.62
C LEU A 35 4.54 -1.55 -9.39
N MET A 36 4.51 -2.57 -10.24
CA MET A 36 5.62 -2.93 -11.10
C MET A 36 5.58 -2.23 -12.47
N ARG A 37 4.50 -1.54 -12.84
CA ARG A 37 4.29 -0.96 -14.19
C ARG A 37 5.53 -0.29 -14.80
N ASP A 38 6.23 0.49 -13.99
CA ASP A 38 7.38 1.30 -14.42
C ASP A 38 8.72 0.75 -13.93
N LEU A 39 8.81 -0.57 -13.70
CA LEU A 39 10.03 -1.28 -13.33
C LEU A 39 10.48 -2.28 -14.41
N ASP A 40 11.74 -2.14 -14.83
CA ASP A 40 12.46 -3.10 -15.68
C ASP A 40 13.11 -4.19 -14.80
N LEU A 41 12.26 -5.02 -14.19
CA LEU A 41 12.65 -6.13 -13.33
C LEU A 41 12.02 -7.45 -13.80
N PRO A 42 12.62 -8.59 -13.42
CA PRO A 42 12.11 -9.92 -13.78
C PRO A 42 10.62 -10.08 -13.44
N ARG A 43 9.89 -10.74 -14.35
CA ARG A 43 8.44 -11.02 -14.21
C ARG A 43 8.11 -12.50 -14.14
N GLY A 44 9.03 -13.35 -14.62
CA GLY A 44 8.84 -14.79 -14.71
C GLY A 44 9.17 -15.51 -13.41
N ASP A 45 8.86 -16.81 -13.38
CA ASP A 45 9.17 -17.70 -12.26
C ASP A 45 10.67 -18.07 -12.19
N GLU A 46 11.44 -17.79 -13.23
CA GLU A 46 12.88 -18.07 -13.28
C GLU A 46 13.67 -16.90 -12.69
N ARG A 47 14.71 -17.22 -11.91
CA ARG A 47 15.62 -16.22 -11.37
C ARG A 47 16.54 -15.68 -12.45
N GLU A 48 16.60 -14.37 -12.56
CA GLU A 48 17.41 -13.62 -13.51
C GLU A 48 18.41 -12.72 -12.78
N LEU A 49 19.56 -12.45 -13.41
CA LEU A 49 20.58 -11.59 -12.85
C LEU A 49 20.20 -10.12 -13.01
N VAL A 50 20.02 -9.42 -11.90
CA VAL A 50 19.73 -7.98 -11.83
C VAL A 50 20.96 -7.25 -11.29
N VAL A 51 21.50 -6.33 -12.08
CA VAL A 51 22.74 -5.61 -11.74
C VAL A 51 22.42 -4.19 -11.30
N VAL A 52 23.00 -3.77 -10.16
CA VAL A 52 22.89 -2.39 -9.64
C VAL A 52 24.26 -1.95 -9.14
N ARG A 53 24.87 -0.99 -9.83
CA ARG A 53 26.24 -0.54 -9.57
C ARG A 53 27.23 -1.71 -9.60
N GLU A 54 27.75 -2.14 -8.45
CA GLU A 54 28.71 -3.23 -8.28
C GLU A 54 28.08 -4.52 -7.72
N HIS A 55 26.78 -4.50 -7.41
CA HIS A 55 26.04 -5.64 -6.88
C HIS A 55 25.29 -6.37 -7.99
N VAL A 56 25.20 -7.69 -7.85
CA VAL A 56 24.44 -8.58 -8.72
C VAL A 56 23.51 -9.40 -7.84
N TYR A 57 22.22 -9.34 -8.13
CA TYR A 57 21.16 -10.04 -7.42
C TYR A 57 20.55 -11.09 -8.34
N GLU A 58 20.08 -12.22 -7.79
CA GLU A 58 19.28 -13.19 -8.53
C GLU A 58 17.81 -13.01 -8.12
N LEU A 59 16.99 -12.41 -8.98
CA LEU A 59 15.59 -12.08 -8.68
C LEU A 59 14.64 -12.78 -9.65
N ASP A 60 13.51 -13.25 -9.15
CA ASP A 60 12.37 -13.69 -9.96
C ASP A 60 11.21 -12.67 -9.89
N GLY A 61 10.06 -13.02 -10.49
CA GLY A 61 8.86 -12.18 -10.49
C GLY A 61 8.24 -11.99 -9.11
N GLU A 62 8.32 -12.97 -8.21
CA GLU A 62 7.77 -12.87 -6.85
C GLU A 62 8.63 -11.93 -6.00
N ASP A 63 9.95 -12.05 -6.11
CA ASP A 63 10.91 -11.14 -5.50
C ASP A 63 10.62 -9.69 -5.94
N SER A 64 10.47 -9.50 -7.25
CA SER A 64 10.30 -8.16 -7.84
C SER A 64 8.97 -7.52 -7.42
N ARG A 65 7.85 -8.26 -7.48
CA ARG A 65 6.54 -7.80 -6.99
C ARG A 65 6.57 -7.45 -5.51
N THR A 66 7.27 -8.25 -4.71
CA THR A 66 7.41 -8.01 -3.27
C THR A 66 8.21 -6.74 -2.99
N LEU A 67 9.33 -6.53 -3.69
CA LEU A 67 10.13 -5.31 -3.57
C LEU A 67 9.32 -4.07 -3.95
N ALA A 68 8.58 -4.11 -5.05
CA ALA A 68 7.73 -2.99 -5.47
C ALA A 68 6.65 -2.65 -4.42
N ALA A 69 6.00 -3.66 -3.85
CA ALA A 69 5.00 -3.47 -2.80
C ALA A 69 5.59 -2.87 -1.52
N VAL A 70 6.68 -3.46 -1.01
CA VAL A 70 7.35 -2.97 0.19
C VAL A 70 7.89 -1.55 -0.02
N GLY A 71 8.40 -1.26 -1.22
CA GLY A 71 8.92 0.05 -1.58
C GLY A 71 7.86 1.13 -1.70
N ALA A 72 6.66 0.80 -2.20
CA ALA A 72 5.56 1.77 -2.32
C ALA A 72 4.96 2.17 -0.96
N PHE A 73 4.96 1.27 0.02
CA PHE A 73 4.23 1.45 1.29
C PHE A 73 5.09 1.62 2.54
N ARG A 74 6.44 1.71 2.41
CA ARG A 74 7.46 1.80 3.48
C ARG A 74 7.50 0.60 4.43
N VAL A 75 6.37 0.21 5.00
CA VAL A 75 6.23 -0.90 5.94
C VAL A 75 5.03 -1.73 5.52
N VAL A 76 5.26 -3.01 5.22
CA VAL A 76 4.19 -3.94 4.86
C VAL A 76 4.22 -5.15 5.80
N PRO A 77 3.12 -5.48 6.51
CA PRO A 77 3.05 -6.69 7.30
C PRO A 77 3.35 -7.95 6.49
N GLU A 78 4.16 -8.87 7.03
CA GLU A 78 4.53 -10.12 6.34
C GLU A 78 3.28 -10.93 5.95
N HIS A 79 2.23 -10.88 6.78
CA HIS A 79 0.99 -11.63 6.56
C HIS A 79 0.12 -11.06 5.44
N ASP A 80 0.33 -9.81 5.03
CA ASP A 80 -0.45 -9.17 3.95
C ASP A 80 0.15 -9.42 2.57
N LEU A 81 1.41 -9.85 2.49
CA LEU A 81 2.13 -10.07 1.23
C LEU A 81 1.82 -11.42 0.57
N ASP A 82 1.25 -12.38 1.30
CA ASP A 82 0.95 -13.73 0.81
C ASP A 82 2.16 -14.46 0.17
N ILE A 83 3.40 -14.12 0.58
CA ILE A 83 4.65 -14.72 0.07
C ILE A 83 5.04 -15.99 0.81
N ASP A 84 5.75 -16.89 0.13
CA ASP A 84 6.33 -18.06 0.78
C ASP A 84 7.59 -17.72 1.59
N HIS A 85 7.95 -18.61 2.51
CA HIS A 85 9.09 -18.40 3.41
C HIS A 85 10.43 -18.30 2.69
N GLY A 86 10.60 -19.00 1.55
CA GLY A 86 11.83 -19.00 0.77
C GLY A 86 12.06 -17.65 0.09
N THR A 87 11.03 -17.07 -0.52
CA THR A 87 11.08 -15.70 -1.07
C THR A 87 11.48 -14.68 0.00
N LEU A 88 10.85 -14.76 1.18
CA LEU A 88 11.16 -13.87 2.29
C LEU A 88 12.61 -14.01 2.78
N GLU A 89 13.08 -15.25 2.96
CA GLU A 89 14.46 -15.51 3.40
C GLU A 89 15.47 -15.01 2.35
N HIS A 90 15.20 -15.27 1.07
CA HIS A 90 16.03 -14.82 -0.04
C HIS A 90 16.19 -13.30 -0.09
N LEU A 91 15.09 -12.54 -0.08
CA LEU A 91 15.15 -11.07 -0.11
C LEU A 91 15.90 -10.47 1.09
N ARG A 92 15.85 -11.14 2.25
CA ARG A 92 16.58 -10.73 3.46
C ARG A 92 18.06 -11.08 3.36
N ASP A 93 18.40 -12.24 2.81
CA ASP A 93 19.78 -12.69 2.61
C ASP A 93 20.50 -11.84 1.55
N GLU A 94 19.80 -11.42 0.51
CA GLU A 94 20.27 -10.42 -0.47
C GLU A 94 20.36 -9.01 0.12
N GLY A 95 19.84 -8.78 1.34
CA GLY A 95 19.88 -7.50 2.03
C GLY A 95 19.02 -6.42 1.37
N LEU A 96 18.00 -6.80 0.59
CA LEU A 96 17.09 -5.87 -0.10
C LEU A 96 15.92 -5.44 0.78
N VAL A 97 15.56 -6.27 1.77
CA VAL A 97 14.54 -5.97 2.77
C VAL A 97 15.05 -6.22 4.18
N GLU A 98 14.51 -5.50 5.15
CA GLU A 98 14.71 -5.74 6.57
C GLU A 98 13.36 -5.93 7.28
N THR A 99 13.37 -6.65 8.40
CA THR A 99 12.16 -6.84 9.21
C THR A 99 12.10 -5.86 10.36
N VAL A 100 10.91 -5.31 10.56
CA VAL A 100 10.57 -4.44 11.67
C VAL A 100 9.56 -5.13 12.58
N ASP A 101 9.69 -4.90 13.88
CA ASP A 101 8.75 -5.39 14.89
C ASP A 101 7.53 -4.46 14.93
N LEU A 102 6.33 -5.02 14.72
CA LEU A 102 5.08 -4.28 14.74
C LEU A 102 4.32 -4.41 16.08
N GLY A 103 4.89 -5.13 17.05
CA GLY A 103 4.21 -5.53 18.27
C GLY A 103 3.34 -6.79 18.10
N ASP A 104 2.87 -7.34 19.23
CA ASP A 104 1.95 -8.50 19.27
C ASP A 104 2.39 -9.73 18.44
N ASP A 105 3.69 -10.02 18.45
CA ASP A 105 4.34 -11.10 17.67
C ASP A 105 4.23 -10.92 16.13
N GLU A 106 3.88 -9.71 15.69
CA GLU A 106 3.74 -9.36 14.29
C GLU A 106 5.00 -8.69 13.74
N ARG A 107 5.31 -9.00 12.47
CA ARG A 107 6.48 -8.52 11.76
C ARG A 107 6.07 -7.87 10.45
N GLY A 108 6.75 -6.78 10.11
CA GLY A 108 6.63 -6.11 8.83
C GLY A 108 7.95 -6.08 8.09
N LEU A 109 7.89 -5.84 6.79
CA LEU A 109 9.04 -5.63 5.92
C LEU A 109 9.15 -4.17 5.54
N THR A 110 10.38 -3.68 5.45
CA THR A 110 10.71 -2.39 4.85
C THR A 110 11.91 -2.57 3.91
N LEU A 111 11.99 -1.76 2.85
CA LEU A 111 13.16 -1.81 1.98
C LEU A 111 14.39 -1.31 2.72
N THR A 112 15.51 -1.95 2.45
CA THR A 112 16.81 -1.36 2.77
C THR A 112 17.13 -0.25 1.77
N ARG A 113 18.25 0.46 1.99
CA ARG A 113 18.73 1.46 1.02
C ARG A 113 19.13 0.80 -0.28
N GLU A 114 19.71 -0.39 -0.20
CA GLU A 114 20.10 -1.23 -1.32
C GLU A 114 18.88 -1.69 -2.12
N GLY A 115 17.81 -2.13 -1.44
CA GLY A 115 16.54 -2.48 -2.07
C GLY A 115 15.90 -1.31 -2.80
N ARG A 116 15.88 -0.13 -2.17
CA ARG A 116 15.40 1.09 -2.85
C ARG A 116 16.30 1.49 -4.01
N ASP A 117 17.62 1.51 -3.83
CA ASP A 117 18.56 1.86 -4.90
C ASP A 117 18.41 0.93 -6.11
N LEU A 118 18.06 -0.34 -5.88
CA LEU A 118 17.71 -1.29 -6.93
C LEU A 118 16.46 -0.87 -7.69
N LEU A 119 15.36 -0.57 -6.99
CA LEU A 119 14.12 -0.12 -7.64
C LEU A 119 14.31 1.21 -8.38
N ASP A 120 14.97 2.19 -7.75
CA ASP A 120 15.23 3.50 -8.35
C ASP A 120 16.11 3.38 -9.61
N SER A 121 17.08 2.43 -9.64
CA SER A 121 17.98 2.22 -10.80
C SER A 121 17.31 1.49 -11.97
N HIS A 122 16.24 0.76 -11.71
CA HIS A 122 15.47 0.00 -12.71
C HIS A 122 14.10 0.63 -12.98
N SER A 123 13.88 1.87 -12.51
CA SER A 123 12.71 2.66 -12.86
C SER A 123 12.81 3.15 -14.30
N MET A 124 11.75 2.95 -15.08
CA MET A 124 11.64 3.45 -16.44
C MET A 124 11.09 4.88 -16.41
N ASP A 125 11.94 5.85 -16.76
CA ASP A 125 11.49 7.23 -16.99
C ASP A 125 10.59 7.27 -18.23
N ARG A 126 9.29 7.54 -18.04
CA ARG A 126 8.39 7.95 -19.13
C ARG A 126 8.45 9.46 -19.22
N ASP A 127 8.84 9.99 -20.37
CA ASP A 127 9.25 11.40 -20.58
C ASP A 127 8.25 12.48 -20.08
N ASP A 128 7.01 12.12 -19.73
CA ASP A 128 5.96 13.06 -19.28
C ASP A 128 5.16 12.59 -18.03
N GLU A 129 5.49 11.47 -17.40
CA GLU A 129 4.74 10.92 -16.25
C GLU A 129 5.67 10.58 -15.07
N PRO A 130 5.37 11.05 -13.84
CA PRO A 130 6.16 10.67 -12.67
C PRO A 130 5.94 9.21 -12.30
N SER A 131 7.03 8.44 -12.17
CA SER A 131 6.99 7.04 -11.77
C SER A 131 6.67 6.85 -10.27
N GLN A 132 6.47 5.59 -9.87
CA GLN A 132 6.31 5.21 -8.46
C GLN A 132 7.51 5.69 -7.64
N THR A 133 7.24 6.40 -6.54
CA THR A 133 8.27 6.72 -5.55
C THR A 133 8.46 5.54 -4.61
N PHE A 134 9.71 5.13 -4.38
CA PHE A 134 10.05 4.06 -3.45
C PHE A 134 10.72 4.59 -2.17
N TYR A 135 10.43 3.92 -1.06
CA TYR A 135 10.89 4.30 0.27
C TYR A 135 11.71 3.21 0.93
N ALA A 136 12.65 3.60 1.77
CA ALA A 136 13.51 2.71 2.53
C ALA A 136 13.51 3.07 4.01
N GLY A 137 13.43 2.05 4.85
CA GLY A 137 13.42 2.15 6.30
C GLY A 137 12.16 2.79 6.89
N VAL A 138 12.11 2.77 8.22
CA VAL A 138 11.04 3.41 9.00
C VAL A 138 11.33 4.89 9.21
N SER A 139 10.38 5.75 8.83
CA SER A 139 10.52 7.20 9.01
C SER A 139 10.53 7.60 10.48
N ARG A 140 9.57 7.09 11.27
CA ARG A 140 9.42 7.32 12.71
C ARG A 140 8.76 6.11 13.37
N GLU A 141 9.27 5.66 14.51
CA GLU A 141 8.72 4.51 15.26
C GLU A 141 7.21 4.65 15.56
N ARG A 142 6.76 5.87 15.89
CA ARG A 142 5.35 6.17 16.17
C ARG A 142 4.43 6.12 14.94
N GLU A 143 4.99 6.11 13.74
CA GLU A 143 4.24 6.05 12.47
C GLU A 143 4.18 4.61 11.94
N VAL A 144 4.94 3.66 12.52
CA VAL A 144 5.00 2.25 12.07
C VAL A 144 3.62 1.59 12.06
N GLU A 145 2.83 1.74 13.12
CA GLU A 145 1.49 1.16 13.18
C GLU A 145 0.61 1.72 12.05
N HIS A 146 0.64 3.04 11.81
CA HIS A 146 -0.11 3.67 10.73
C HIS A 146 0.37 3.23 9.35
N ASP A 147 1.67 3.32 9.07
CA ASP A 147 2.29 2.90 7.80
C ASP A 147 1.96 1.42 7.49
N SER A 148 1.99 0.54 8.52
CA SER A 148 1.71 -0.90 8.36
C SER A 148 0.29 -1.23 7.93
N ASN A 149 -0.65 -0.29 8.00
CA ASN A 149 -2.03 -0.51 7.58
C ASN A 149 -2.31 -0.03 6.14
N LEU A 150 -1.40 0.74 5.54
CA LEU A 150 -1.61 1.34 4.22
C LEU A 150 -1.80 0.26 3.16
N TYR A 151 -0.90 -0.73 3.11
CA TYR A 151 -0.93 -1.79 2.09
C TYR A 151 -2.21 -2.65 2.16
N ALA A 152 -2.68 -2.98 3.37
CA ALA A 152 -3.92 -3.74 3.54
C ALA A 152 -5.14 -2.99 2.96
N THR A 153 -5.23 -1.69 3.22
CA THR A 153 -6.31 -0.86 2.65
C THR A 153 -6.15 -0.67 1.14
N TYR A 154 -4.90 -0.58 0.64
CA TYR A 154 -4.64 -0.54 -0.79
C TYR A 154 -5.14 -1.80 -1.48
N ARG A 155 -4.84 -2.99 -0.96
CA ARG A 155 -5.34 -4.25 -1.53
C ARG A 155 -6.87 -4.27 -1.64
N GLN A 156 -7.55 -3.73 -0.63
CA GLN A 156 -9.02 -3.68 -0.62
C GLN A 156 -9.56 -2.67 -1.63
N GLU A 157 -8.94 -1.50 -1.74
CA GLU A 157 -9.35 -0.46 -2.67
C GLU A 157 -9.02 -0.85 -4.13
N GLU A 158 -7.87 -1.47 -4.36
CA GLU A 158 -7.46 -2.02 -5.65
C GLU A 158 -8.43 -3.10 -6.14
N ALA A 159 -8.81 -4.04 -5.27
CA ALA A 159 -9.83 -5.04 -5.59
C ALA A 159 -11.19 -4.40 -5.92
N ARG A 160 -11.58 -3.34 -5.19
CA ARG A 160 -12.81 -2.58 -5.50
C ARG A 160 -12.74 -1.93 -6.88
N LEU A 161 -11.61 -1.30 -7.22
CA LEU A 161 -11.42 -0.68 -8.53
C LEU A 161 -11.52 -1.72 -9.65
N ARG A 162 -10.96 -2.92 -9.46
CA ARG A 162 -11.12 -4.05 -10.40
C ARG A 162 -12.56 -4.55 -10.51
N ASP A 163 -13.34 -4.52 -9.43
CA ASP A 163 -14.76 -4.87 -9.47
C ASP A 163 -15.61 -3.82 -10.20
N GLU A 164 -15.23 -2.53 -10.10
CA GLU A 164 -15.97 -1.40 -10.68
C GLU A 164 -15.62 -1.12 -12.14
N HIS A 165 -14.38 -1.43 -12.55
CA HIS A 165 -13.84 -1.11 -13.85
C HIS A 165 -13.25 -2.35 -14.54
N ASP A 166 -13.43 -2.46 -15.85
CA ASP A 166 -12.84 -3.55 -16.64
C ASP A 166 -11.35 -3.25 -16.89
N GLY A 167 -10.47 -3.88 -16.11
CA GLY A 167 -9.02 -3.76 -16.24
C GLY A 167 -8.44 -2.37 -15.91
N PRO A 168 -8.62 -1.84 -14.68
CA PRO A 168 -7.94 -0.62 -14.27
C PRO A 168 -6.41 -0.82 -14.28
N GLU A 169 -5.68 0.10 -14.91
CA GLU A 169 -4.21 0.11 -14.87
C GLU A 169 -3.76 1.01 -13.71
N ILE A 170 -3.30 0.42 -12.61
CA ILE A 170 -2.68 1.18 -11.53
C ILE A 170 -1.36 1.77 -12.05
N ARG A 171 -1.23 3.09 -11.96
CA ARG A 171 -0.03 3.83 -12.38
C ARG A 171 0.97 3.96 -11.25
N ARG A 172 0.49 4.38 -10.08
CA ARG A 172 1.29 4.52 -8.85
C ARG A 172 0.41 4.75 -7.63
N VAL A 173 1.05 4.65 -6.48
CA VAL A 173 0.53 5.06 -5.18
C VAL A 173 1.36 6.22 -4.66
N VAL A 174 0.70 7.33 -4.32
CA VAL A 174 1.31 8.57 -3.81
C VAL A 174 0.95 8.71 -2.33
N LEU A 175 1.95 8.72 -1.44
CA LEU A 175 1.69 8.86 -0.01
C LEU A 175 1.48 10.32 0.39
N GLU A 176 0.79 10.56 1.51
CA GLU A 176 0.52 11.89 2.07
C GLU A 176 1.79 12.78 2.11
N GLN A 177 2.92 12.18 2.48
CA GLN A 177 4.19 12.91 2.56
C GLN A 177 4.69 13.44 1.21
N ASP A 178 4.36 12.79 0.09
CA ASP A 178 4.72 13.25 -1.25
C ASP A 178 3.85 14.44 -1.65
N LEU A 179 2.55 14.33 -1.41
CA LEU A 179 1.59 15.42 -1.63
C LEU A 179 1.94 16.65 -0.78
N LYS A 180 2.28 16.42 0.50
CA LYS A 180 2.75 17.49 1.39
C LYS A 180 4.07 18.08 0.92
N ARG A 181 5.01 17.27 0.43
CA ARG A 181 6.29 17.77 -0.11
C ARG A 181 6.04 18.69 -1.30
N GLU A 182 5.22 18.27 -2.26
CA GLU A 182 4.84 19.08 -3.41
C GLU A 182 4.17 20.39 -2.99
N TYR A 183 3.24 20.32 -2.04
CA TYR A 183 2.60 21.52 -1.48
C TYR A 183 3.62 22.46 -0.82
N GLN A 184 4.56 21.94 -0.04
CA GLN A 184 5.62 22.75 0.57
C GLN A 184 6.54 23.37 -0.49
N GLU A 185 6.83 22.66 -1.58
CA GLU A 185 7.59 23.22 -2.70
C GLU A 185 6.85 24.36 -3.39
N PHE A 186 5.55 24.20 -3.64
CA PHE A 186 4.68 25.26 -4.16
C PHE A 186 4.70 26.50 -3.25
N LEU A 187 4.54 26.30 -1.94
CA LEU A 187 4.57 27.37 -0.94
C LEU A 187 5.89 28.13 -0.94
N GLN A 188 7.01 27.44 -1.21
CA GLN A 188 8.36 27.99 -1.16
C GLN A 188 8.89 28.44 -2.53
N ALA A 189 8.18 28.20 -3.62
CA ALA A 189 8.68 28.48 -4.98
C ALA A 189 9.07 29.95 -5.19
N HIS A 190 8.33 30.90 -4.60
CA HIS A 190 8.66 32.34 -4.66
C HIS A 190 9.90 32.75 -3.85
N ASN A 191 10.29 31.93 -2.87
CA ASN A 191 11.45 32.16 -2.02
C ASN A 191 12.75 31.60 -2.61
N ARG A 192 12.68 30.74 -3.63
CA ARG A 192 13.87 30.14 -4.27
C ARG A 192 14.74 31.24 -4.91
N GLY A 193 16.00 31.32 -4.47
CA GLY A 193 17.01 32.22 -5.05
C GLY A 193 17.02 33.65 -4.53
N ARG A 194 16.23 34.00 -3.50
CA ARG A 194 16.22 35.33 -2.87
C ARG A 194 17.00 35.34 -1.56
N ALA A 195 18.05 36.14 -1.50
CA ALA A 195 18.90 36.29 -0.31
C ALA A 195 18.23 37.09 0.83
N ASP A 196 17.14 37.79 0.53
CA ASP A 196 16.35 38.65 1.41
C ASP A 196 15.00 38.02 1.83
N SER A 197 14.75 36.77 1.46
CA SER A 197 13.55 36.04 1.93
C SER A 197 13.67 35.72 3.42
N ASP A 198 12.59 35.96 4.16
CA ASP A 198 12.46 35.59 5.58
C ASP A 198 12.12 34.10 5.78
N GLY A 199 12.04 33.34 4.68
CA GLY A 199 11.71 31.91 4.65
C GLY A 199 10.22 31.61 4.88
N ARG A 200 9.37 32.63 5.06
CA ARG A 200 7.93 32.43 5.21
C ARG A 200 7.29 32.31 3.83
N PRO A 201 6.38 31.35 3.63
CA PRO A 201 5.55 31.32 2.43
C PRO A 201 4.80 32.66 2.30
N ASP A 202 4.87 33.26 1.11
CA ASP A 202 4.18 34.49 0.75
C ASP A 202 2.92 34.24 -0.10
N ARG A 203 2.56 32.97 -0.30
CA ARG A 203 1.35 32.55 -1.02
C ARG A 203 0.10 33.05 -0.33
N ASP A 204 -0.77 33.68 -1.11
CA ASP A 204 -2.08 34.11 -0.62
C ASP A 204 -3.11 32.97 -0.64
N GLU A 205 -4.27 33.20 -0.01
CA GLU A 205 -5.35 32.22 0.07
C GLU A 205 -5.90 31.80 -1.30
N HIS A 206 -5.89 32.71 -2.27
CA HIS A 206 -6.39 32.44 -3.62
C HIS A 206 -5.43 31.51 -4.37
N GLU A 207 -4.13 31.73 -4.23
CA GLU A 207 -3.09 30.85 -4.77
C GLU A 207 -3.15 29.45 -4.15
N ILE A 208 -3.28 29.34 -2.83
CA ILE A 208 -3.39 28.05 -2.14
C ILE A 208 -4.64 27.29 -2.59
N ARG A 209 -5.78 27.99 -2.71
CA ARG A 209 -7.03 27.38 -3.19
C ARG A 209 -6.95 26.96 -4.66
N ALA A 210 -6.28 27.76 -5.50
CA ALA A 210 -6.06 27.41 -6.90
C ALA A 210 -5.18 26.16 -7.03
N TRP A 211 -4.10 26.08 -6.25
CA TRP A 211 -3.24 24.91 -6.15
C TRP A 211 -4.04 23.68 -5.70
N ALA A 212 -4.78 23.77 -4.60
CA ALA A 212 -5.60 22.66 -4.12
C ALA A 212 -6.57 22.16 -5.20
N ARG A 213 -7.20 23.07 -5.96
CA ARG A 213 -8.10 22.71 -7.06
C ARG A 213 -7.37 22.05 -8.24
N GLU A 214 -6.15 22.46 -8.54
CA GLU A 214 -5.34 21.87 -9.61
C GLU A 214 -4.87 20.46 -9.27
N HIS A 215 -4.62 20.21 -7.98
CA HIS A 215 -4.24 18.90 -7.45
C HIS A 215 -5.44 18.04 -7.02
N ASP A 216 -6.68 18.47 -7.31
CA ASP A 216 -7.92 17.80 -6.88
C ASP A 216 -7.94 17.47 -5.36
N LEU A 217 -7.48 18.42 -4.54
CA LEU A 217 -7.45 18.30 -3.08
C LEU A 217 -8.49 19.23 -2.41
N PRO A 218 -9.16 18.79 -1.33
CA PRO A 218 -10.10 19.62 -0.61
C PRO A 218 -9.45 20.82 0.07
N TYR A 219 -10.09 21.99 -0.03
CA TYR A 219 -9.69 23.20 0.67
C TYR A 219 -10.86 23.77 1.48
N PHE A 220 -10.75 23.71 2.80
CA PHE A 220 -11.72 24.29 3.74
C PHE A 220 -11.04 24.59 5.08
N ASP A 221 -11.67 25.46 5.88
CA ASP A 221 -11.12 25.97 7.14
C ASP A 221 -9.73 26.60 7.02
N GLY A 222 -9.42 27.17 5.84
CA GLY A 222 -8.17 27.88 5.59
C GLY A 222 -6.96 26.97 5.32
N GLN A 223 -7.18 25.68 5.05
CA GLN A 223 -6.11 24.72 4.83
C GLN A 223 -6.45 23.70 3.73
N VAL A 224 -5.41 23.16 3.10
CA VAL A 224 -5.51 22.00 2.21
C VAL A 224 -5.52 20.73 3.04
N HIS A 225 -6.42 19.80 2.72
CA HIS A 225 -6.48 18.49 3.35
C HIS A 225 -5.85 17.44 2.43
N PHE A 226 -5.09 16.52 3.00
CA PHE A 226 -4.35 15.49 2.28
C PHE A 226 -4.84 14.11 2.72
N PRO A 227 -5.05 13.17 1.80
CA PRO A 227 -5.32 11.78 2.16
C PRO A 227 -4.04 11.09 2.65
N ASP A 228 -4.18 10.01 3.41
CA ASP A 228 -3.06 9.14 3.78
C ASP A 228 -2.31 8.60 2.54
N TYR A 229 -3.05 8.23 1.50
CA TYR A 229 -2.50 7.95 0.18
C TYR A 229 -3.51 8.17 -0.95
N ARG A 230 -2.99 8.31 -2.16
CA ARG A 230 -3.73 8.42 -3.42
C ARG A 230 -3.29 7.30 -4.35
N ILE A 231 -4.26 6.55 -4.88
CA ILE A 231 -4.02 5.63 -5.99
C ILE A 231 -4.28 6.39 -7.29
N GLU A 232 -3.29 6.49 -8.16
CA GLU A 232 -3.47 6.99 -9.53
C GLU A 232 -3.60 5.82 -10.48
N TYR A 233 -4.65 5.82 -11.29
CA TYR A 233 -4.97 4.71 -12.18
C TYR A 233 -5.59 5.19 -13.49
N GLU A 234 -5.57 4.34 -14.50
CA GLU A 234 -6.16 4.60 -15.81
C GLU A 234 -7.31 3.63 -16.10
N VAL A 235 -8.41 4.15 -16.63
CA VAL A 235 -9.54 3.35 -17.14
C VAL A 235 -9.91 3.90 -18.52
N ASP A 236 -9.98 3.03 -19.53
CA ASP A 236 -10.33 3.42 -20.90
C ASP A 236 -9.49 4.58 -21.47
N GLY A 237 -8.19 4.63 -21.15
CA GLY A 237 -7.30 5.71 -21.61
C GLY A 237 -7.46 7.03 -20.85
N ARG A 238 -8.16 7.04 -19.72
CA ARG A 238 -8.41 8.24 -18.90
C ARG A 238 -7.82 8.08 -17.52
N GLU A 239 -7.13 9.12 -17.10
CA GLU A 239 -6.54 9.21 -15.77
C GLU A 239 -7.61 9.49 -14.73
N HIS A 240 -7.52 8.74 -13.65
CA HIS A 240 -8.35 8.84 -12.47
C HIS A 240 -7.46 8.75 -11.22
N HIS A 241 -7.99 9.21 -10.09
CA HIS A 241 -7.37 8.97 -8.80
C HIS A 241 -8.41 8.61 -7.76
N GLN A 242 -7.95 7.89 -6.74
CA GLN A 242 -8.72 7.60 -5.54
C GLN A 242 -7.92 8.01 -4.31
N ASP A 243 -8.48 8.95 -3.56
CA ASP A 243 -7.96 9.42 -2.28
C ASP A 243 -8.49 8.56 -1.14
N VAL A 244 -7.58 8.06 -0.30
CA VAL A 244 -7.89 7.13 0.78
C VAL A 244 -7.35 7.63 2.12
N GLU A 245 -8.19 7.54 3.15
CA GLU A 245 -7.91 7.93 4.53
C GLU A 245 -8.10 6.74 5.48
N LEU A 246 -7.13 6.49 6.36
CA LEU A 246 -7.24 5.48 7.41
C LEU A 246 -7.80 6.09 8.69
N PHE A 247 -8.87 5.47 9.19
CA PHE A 247 -9.47 5.85 10.45
C PHE A 247 -9.12 4.81 11.53
N THR A 248 -8.22 5.15 12.45
CA THR A 248 -7.90 4.28 13.59
C THR A 248 -8.79 4.60 14.79
N GLU A 249 -9.20 3.58 15.56
CA GLU A 249 -10.15 3.72 16.68
C GLU A 249 -9.68 4.66 17.82
N HIS A 250 -8.38 5.02 17.84
CA HIS A 250 -7.81 5.97 18.79
C HIS A 250 -8.22 7.43 18.50
N TYR A 251 -8.82 7.71 17.34
CA TYR A 251 -9.22 9.05 16.89
C TYR A 251 -10.67 9.39 17.30
N ARG A 252 -11.00 9.36 18.60
CA ARG A 252 -12.35 9.71 19.08
C ARG A 252 -12.52 11.23 19.30
N GLY A 253 -13.31 11.87 18.43
CA GLY A 253 -13.97 13.18 18.67
C GLY A 253 -13.64 14.28 17.64
N ALA A 254 -14.60 15.18 17.37
CA ALA A 254 -14.60 16.39 16.50
C ALA A 254 -14.10 16.29 15.04
N HIS A 255 -13.19 15.37 14.74
CA HIS A 255 -12.54 15.19 13.45
C HIS A 255 -13.36 14.39 12.44
N ALA A 256 -14.27 13.51 12.89
CA ALA A 256 -15.15 12.74 12.00
C ALA A 256 -15.99 13.62 11.05
N ALA A 257 -16.41 14.82 11.51
CA ALA A 257 -17.14 15.78 10.67
C ALA A 257 -16.25 16.45 9.61
N SER A 258 -14.95 16.62 9.89
CA SER A 258 -13.96 17.14 8.94
C SER A 258 -13.69 16.14 7.82
N HIS A 259 -13.62 14.83 8.12
CA HIS A 259 -13.40 13.78 7.11
C HIS A 259 -14.60 13.60 6.18
N ALA A 260 -15.84 13.72 6.67
CA ALA A 260 -17.01 13.71 5.80
C ALA A 260 -16.99 14.86 4.77
N GLN A 261 -16.30 15.96 5.08
CA GLN A 261 -16.15 17.11 4.19
C GLN A 261 -15.01 16.97 3.18
N THR A 262 -14.01 16.09 3.42
CA THR A 262 -12.93 15.87 2.46
C THR A 262 -13.39 15.06 1.26
N GLY A 263 -14.36 14.16 1.43
CA GLY A 263 -14.80 13.24 0.38
C GLY A 263 -13.80 12.12 0.08
N PHE A 264 -12.78 11.94 0.92
CA PHE A 264 -11.85 10.81 0.82
C PHE A 264 -12.56 9.50 1.15
N ARG A 265 -12.08 8.40 0.57
CA ARG A 265 -12.52 7.05 0.91
C ARG A 265 -11.98 6.66 2.28
N ILE A 266 -12.86 6.35 3.22
CA ILE A 266 -12.45 6.07 4.60
C ILE A 266 -12.40 4.56 4.85
N TYR A 267 -11.27 4.08 5.35
CA TYR A 267 -11.12 2.71 5.85
C TYR A 267 -10.88 2.70 7.35
N ALA A 268 -11.75 2.01 8.09
CA ALA A 268 -11.58 1.85 9.53
C ALA A 268 -10.60 0.72 9.83
N VAL A 269 -9.50 1.05 10.51
CA VAL A 269 -8.50 0.06 10.97
C VAL A 269 -8.71 -0.15 12.46
N GLY A 270 -9.07 -1.38 12.85
CA GLY A 270 -9.17 -1.77 14.26
C GLY A 270 -7.79 -1.84 14.92
N SER A 271 -7.69 -1.38 16.17
CA SER A 271 -6.44 -1.51 16.93
C SER A 271 -6.05 -2.98 17.05
N ARG A 272 -4.79 -3.28 16.70
CA ARG A 272 -4.19 -4.60 16.93
C ARG A 272 -3.95 -4.71 18.44
N GLY A 273 -4.94 -5.18 19.21
CA GLY A 273 -4.80 -5.29 20.67
C GLY A 273 -6.05 -5.67 21.47
N GLY A 274 -6.11 -6.94 21.90
CA GLY A 274 -6.75 -7.35 23.17
C GLY A 274 -7.92 -8.35 23.10
N GLY A 275 -7.64 -9.66 22.99
CA GLY A 275 -8.64 -10.69 23.33
C GLY A 275 -8.28 -12.11 22.92
N GLY A 276 -7.74 -12.90 23.85
CA GLY A 276 -7.40 -14.30 23.61
C GLY A 276 -8.59 -15.20 23.31
N GLY A 277 -8.36 -16.23 22.47
CA GLY A 277 -9.25 -17.38 22.32
C GLY A 277 -9.40 -17.89 20.88
N ARG A 278 -8.74 -19.01 20.60
CA ARG A 278 -8.93 -19.98 19.50
C ARG A 278 -10.12 -19.73 18.53
N SER A 279 -9.82 -19.63 17.22
CA SER A 279 -10.31 -20.52 16.12
C SER A 279 -10.26 -19.81 14.76
N GLY A 280 -9.38 -20.26 13.85
CA GLY A 280 -9.53 -20.26 12.38
C GLY A 280 -9.67 -18.93 11.61
N PRO A 281 -9.25 -18.89 10.33
CA PRO A 281 -9.22 -17.66 9.55
C PRO A 281 -10.64 -17.28 9.10
N ARG A 282 -11.09 -16.10 9.52
CA ARG A 282 -12.16 -15.33 8.86
C ARG A 282 -11.70 -13.88 8.78
N PRO A 283 -11.82 -13.22 7.63
CA PRO A 283 -11.64 -11.78 7.55
C PRO A 283 -12.73 -11.14 8.42
N ARG A 284 -12.34 -10.33 9.40
CA ARG A 284 -13.29 -9.63 10.27
C ARG A 284 -13.66 -8.32 9.58
N GLY A 285 -14.97 -8.13 9.43
CA GLY A 285 -15.59 -7.09 8.61
C GLY A 285 -15.23 -5.67 9.02
N MET A 286 -15.01 -4.85 8.00
CA MET A 286 -14.91 -3.40 8.07
C MET A 286 -16.25 -2.84 7.59
N GLU A 287 -16.88 -1.96 8.37
CA GLU A 287 -18.09 -1.25 7.96
C GLU A 287 -17.70 0.01 7.18
N GLU A 288 -18.11 0.07 5.92
CA GLU A 288 -18.03 1.24 5.06
C GLU A 288 -19.09 2.26 5.52
N PHE A 289 -18.68 3.46 5.92
CA PHE A 289 -19.62 4.54 6.21
C PHE A 289 -19.82 5.39 4.95
N LEU A 290 -20.98 5.22 4.31
CA LEU A 290 -21.54 6.08 3.25
C LEU A 290 -22.10 7.39 3.83
#